data_AF-A0A5A7Z4N2-F1
#
_entry.id   AF-A0A5A7Z4N2-F1
#
_cell.length_a   1.000
_cell.length_b   1.000
_cell.length_c   1.000
_cell.angle_alpha   90.00
_cell.angle_beta   90.00
_cell.angle_gamma   90.00
#
_symmetry.space_group_name_H-M   'P 1'
#
loop_
_entity.id
_entity.type
_entity.pdbx_description
1 polymer ?
#
loop_
_entity_poly.entity_id
_entity_poly.type
_entity_poly.pdbx_seq_one_letter_code
_entity_poly.pdbx_strand_id
1 'polypeptide(L)'
;MQLSDLLGVSVFDAAGRRLGTVTDVRLAIRGNLDSHPGPPSVFGLVVSPRTGSSYLGYERSEVRRPALLAALLRWRHRGTFLTLWTDLYTVGTHRITVRDGYRRYAALLRTR
;
A
#
# COMPACT_ATOMS: atom_id res chain seq x y z
N MET A 1 18.15 1.71 -3.89
CA MET A 1 16.94 2.25 -3.24
C MET A 1 16.62 1.38 -2.05
N GLN A 2 16.43 2.01 -0.89
CA GLN A 2 15.91 1.37 0.30
C GLN A 2 14.38 1.32 0.25
N LEU A 3 13.77 0.43 1.03
CA LEU A 3 12.31 0.33 1.09
C LEU A 3 11.68 1.62 1.63
N SER A 4 12.35 2.26 2.58
CA SER A 4 11.96 3.57 3.15
C SER A 4 11.83 4.65 2.08
N ASP A 5 12.65 4.59 1.02
CA ASP A 5 12.64 5.57 -0.07
C ASP A 5 11.36 5.49 -0.91
N LEU A 6 10.61 4.39 -0.82
CA LEU A 6 9.33 4.23 -1.52
C LEU A 6 8.18 4.88 -0.76
N LEU A 7 8.30 5.06 0.55
CA LEU A 7 7.24 5.65 1.37
C LEU A 7 7.16 7.16 1.10
N GLY A 8 5.94 7.69 1.02
CA GLY A 8 5.72 9.10 0.71
C GLY A 8 5.81 9.47 -0.78
N VAL A 9 6.26 8.55 -1.63
CA VAL A 9 6.38 8.78 -3.08
C VAL A 9 5.00 8.91 -3.72
N SER A 10 4.85 9.88 -4.63
CA SER A 10 3.59 10.08 -5.37
C SER A 10 3.45 9.07 -6.51
N VAL A 11 2.26 8.49 -6.62
CA VAL A 11 1.92 7.47 -7.62
C VAL A 11 1.02 8.09 -8.69
N PHE A 12 1.30 7.79 -9.95
CA PHE A 12 0.60 8.29 -11.13
C PHE A 12 0.17 7.14 -12.04
N ASP A 13 -0.92 7.33 -12.78
CA ASP A 13 -1.27 6.43 -13.89
C ASP A 13 -0.48 6.77 -15.16
N ALA A 14 -0.64 5.92 -16.19
CA ALA A 14 -0.02 6.11 -17.50
C ALA A 14 -0.42 7.42 -18.19
N ALA A 15 -1.60 7.97 -17.87
CA ALA A 15 -2.07 9.27 -18.37
C ALA A 15 -1.53 10.46 -17.55
N GLY A 16 -0.69 10.22 -16.53
CA GLY A 16 -0.10 11.25 -15.69
C GLY A 16 -1.04 11.78 -14.60
N ARG A 17 -2.20 11.17 -14.36
CA ARG A 17 -3.09 11.55 -13.26
C ARG A 17 -2.55 11.01 -11.95
N ARG A 18 -2.53 11.87 -10.93
CA ARG A 18 -2.09 11.50 -9.59
C ARG A 18 -3.11 10.56 -8.94
N LEU A 19 -2.64 9.38 -8.56
CA LEU A 19 -3.44 8.33 -7.91
C LEU A 19 -3.37 8.42 -6.38
N GLY A 20 -2.27 8.93 -5.83
CA GLY A 20 -2.08 9.05 -4.39
C GLY A 20 -0.61 9.06 -3.99
N THR A 21 -0.37 8.64 -2.75
CA THR A 21 0.96 8.50 -2.13
C THR A 21 1.13 7.08 -1.61
N VAL A 22 2.34 6.52 -1.74
CA VAL A 22 2.68 5.24 -1.11
C VAL A 22 2.72 5.41 0.40
N THR A 23 1.88 4.67 1.12
CA THR A 23 1.79 4.71 2.59
C THR A 23 2.37 3.48 3.26
N ASP A 24 2.47 2.38 2.53
CA ASP A 24 3.00 1.11 3.00
C ASP A 24 3.46 0.22 1.83
N VAL A 25 4.32 -0.76 2.11
CA VAL A 25 4.79 -1.75 1.13
C VAL A 25 4.49 -3.15 1.64
N ARG A 26 3.74 -3.91 0.84
CA ARG A 26 3.43 -5.31 1.14
C ARG A 26 4.56 -6.20 0.68
N LEU A 27 5.02 -7.05 1.58
CA LEU A 27 5.99 -8.09 1.31
C LEU A 27 5.29 -9.45 1.27
N ALA A 28 5.76 -10.32 0.38
CA ALA A 28 5.41 -11.73 0.35
C ALA A 28 6.64 -12.56 0.68
N ILE A 29 6.47 -13.49 1.61
CA ILE A 29 7.46 -14.52 1.94
C ILE A 29 6.97 -15.81 1.28
N ARG A 30 7.81 -16.42 0.46
CA ARG A 30 7.51 -17.72 -0.16
C ARG A 30 8.04 -18.85 0.73
N GLY A 31 7.37 -20.00 0.71
CA GLY A 31 7.78 -21.19 1.47
C GLY A 31 7.06 -21.32 2.81
N ASN A 32 7.48 -22.32 3.59
CA ASN A 32 6.93 -22.57 4.93
C ASN A 32 7.55 -21.59 5.93
N LEU A 33 6.71 -20.75 6.55
CA LEU A 33 7.11 -19.78 7.57
C LEU A 33 7.72 -20.44 8.81
N ASP A 34 7.31 -21.66 9.14
CA ASP A 34 7.67 -22.34 10.39
C ASP A 34 8.97 -23.14 10.31
N SER A 35 9.60 -23.21 9.13
CA SER A 35 10.77 -24.06 8.94
C SER A 35 11.92 -23.30 8.26
N HIS A 36 11.70 -22.82 7.04
CA HIS A 36 12.72 -22.13 6.24
C HIS A 36 12.02 -21.12 5.34
N PRO A 37 11.64 -19.94 5.88
CA PRO A 37 11.05 -18.90 5.06
C PRO A 37 12.07 -18.46 3.99
N GLY A 38 11.61 -18.38 2.75
CA GLY A 38 12.40 -17.78 1.68
C GLY A 38 12.61 -16.28 1.90
N PRO A 39 13.50 -15.64 1.12
CA PRO A 39 13.72 -14.21 1.24
C PRO A 39 12.42 -13.43 0.98
N PRO A 40 12.12 -12.38 1.77
CA PRO A 40 10.97 -11.53 1.53
C PRO A 40 11.10 -10.82 0.19
N SER A 41 10.02 -10.77 -0.56
CA SER A 41 9.94 -10.10 -1.86
C SER A 41 8.85 -9.04 -1.84
N VAL A 42 9.03 -7.95 -2.57
CA VAL A 42 8.00 -6.90 -2.67
C VAL A 42 6.81 -7.44 -3.47
N PHE A 43 5.66 -7.53 -2.82
CA PHE A 43 4.41 -7.98 -3.42
C PHE A 43 3.68 -6.82 -4.09
N GLY A 44 3.63 -5.68 -3.43
CA GLY A 44 2.90 -4.52 -3.95
C GLY A 44 2.99 -3.30 -3.05
N LEU A 45 2.46 -2.19 -3.55
CA LEU A 45 2.46 -0.90 -2.87
C LEU A 45 1.04 -0.54 -2.45
N VAL A 46 0.90 -0.08 -1.21
CA VAL A 46 -0.36 0.46 -0.70
C VAL A 46 -0.37 1.96 -0.96
N VAL A 47 -1.36 2.40 -1.73
CA VAL A 47 -1.49 3.77 -2.20
C VAL A 47 -2.73 4.40 -1.60
N SER A 48 -2.53 5.49 -0.85
CA SER A 48 -3.62 6.31 -0.33
C SER A 48 -3.86 7.52 -1.24
N PRO A 49 -5.09 7.73 -1.73
CA PRO A 49 -5.41 8.89 -2.56
C PRO A 49 -5.35 10.23 -1.81
N ARG A 50 -5.61 10.21 -0.49
CA ARG A 50 -5.90 11.43 0.28
C ARG A 50 -4.86 11.78 1.34
N THR A 51 -4.11 10.82 1.88
CA THR A 51 -3.15 11.09 2.97
C THR A 51 -1.86 10.30 2.80
N GLY A 52 -0.71 10.95 2.99
CA GLY A 52 0.60 10.28 3.00
C GLY A 52 0.96 9.58 4.32
N SER A 53 0.07 9.62 5.32
CA SER A 53 0.32 9.01 6.63
C SER A 53 0.04 7.51 6.60
N SER A 54 0.97 6.71 7.16
CA SER A 54 0.84 5.27 7.31
C SER A 54 -0.43 4.88 8.10
N TYR A 55 -0.79 3.59 8.08
CA TYR A 55 -1.89 3.07 8.89
C TYR A 55 -1.63 3.10 10.39
N LEU A 56 -0.45 3.57 10.83
CA LEU A 56 -0.08 3.75 12.24
C LEU A 56 -0.20 2.44 13.08
N GLY A 57 -0.20 1.27 12.42
CA GLY A 57 -0.42 -0.02 13.06
C GLY A 57 -1.91 -0.38 13.31
N TYR A 58 -2.85 0.50 12.97
CA TYR A 58 -4.29 0.27 13.20
C TYR A 58 -4.94 -0.73 12.25
N GLU A 59 -4.24 -1.26 11.24
CA GLU A 59 -4.79 -2.39 10.46
C GLU A 59 -4.98 -3.65 11.32
N ARG A 60 -4.26 -3.77 12.44
CA ARG A 60 -4.28 -4.99 13.28
C ARG A 60 -5.44 -5.07 14.26
N SER A 61 -6.14 -3.97 14.49
CA SER A 61 -7.28 -3.92 15.39
C SER A 61 -8.40 -3.24 14.66
N GLU A 62 -9.53 -3.90 14.46
CA GLU A 62 -10.73 -3.19 14.02
C GLU A 62 -11.08 -2.13 15.06
N VAL A 63 -10.60 -0.89 14.85
CA VAL A 63 -10.83 0.22 15.78
C VAL A 63 -12.30 0.61 15.65
N ARG A 64 -13.13 -0.04 16.45
CA ARG A 64 -14.56 0.24 16.53
C ARG A 64 -14.86 1.39 17.51
N ARG A 65 -13.89 1.79 18.35
CA ARG A 65 -14.05 2.84 19.37
C ARG A 65 -12.73 3.59 19.64
N PRO A 66 -12.78 4.89 20.00
CA PRO A 66 -13.96 5.77 20.01
C PRO A 66 -14.51 6.04 18.60
N ALA A 67 -15.83 6.24 18.46
CA ALA A 67 -16.49 6.32 17.15
C ALA A 67 -15.96 7.47 16.25
N LEU A 68 -15.58 8.61 16.86
CA LEU A 68 -14.97 9.73 16.14
C LEU A 68 -13.62 9.35 15.53
N LEU A 69 -12.79 8.64 16.29
CA LEU A 69 -11.49 8.16 15.81
C LEU A 69 -11.69 7.12 14.69
N ALA A 70 -12.62 6.19 14.88
CA ALA A 70 -12.99 5.20 13.87
C ALA A 70 -13.48 5.85 12.56
N ALA A 71 -14.32 6.89 12.66
CA ALA A 71 -14.82 7.63 11.50
C ALA A 71 -13.70 8.39 10.77
N LEU A 72 -12.81 9.05 11.52
CA LEU A 72 -11.65 9.74 10.96
C LEU A 72 -10.72 8.77 10.23
N LEU A 73 -10.39 7.63 10.84
CA LEU A 73 -9.57 6.60 10.20
C LEU A 73 -10.28 6.03 8.96
N ARG A 74 -11.58 5.70 9.03
CA ARG A 74 -12.33 5.21 7.86
C ARG A 74 -12.34 6.21 6.72
N TRP A 75 -12.53 7.49 7.01
CA TRP A 75 -12.48 8.54 6.00
C TRP A 75 -11.08 8.67 5.39
N ARG A 76 -10.04 8.64 6.23
CA ARG A 76 -8.64 8.70 5.81
C ARG A 76 -8.23 7.52 4.94
N HIS A 77 -8.69 6.32 5.27
CA HIS A 77 -8.42 5.09 4.53
C HIS A 77 -9.35 4.86 3.34
N ARG A 78 -10.35 5.75 3.14
CA ARG A 78 -11.32 5.59 2.06
C ARG A 78 -10.64 5.73 0.70
N GLY A 79 -10.67 4.64 -0.05
CA GLY A 79 -10.09 4.56 -1.38
C GLY A 79 -8.62 4.19 -1.40
N THR A 80 -8.00 3.86 -0.27
CA THR A 80 -6.69 3.23 -0.28
C THR A 80 -6.78 1.88 -0.98
N PHE A 81 -5.83 1.62 -1.86
CA PHE A 81 -5.76 0.39 -2.62
C PHE A 81 -4.35 -0.18 -2.63
N LEU A 82 -4.25 -1.48 -2.88
CA LEU A 82 -3.00 -2.14 -3.19
C LEU A 82 -2.84 -2.24 -4.70
N THR A 83 -1.66 -1.89 -5.21
CA THR A 83 -1.23 -2.20 -6.58
C THR A 83 -0.10 -3.22 -6.52
N LEU A 84 -0.08 -4.19 -7.43
CA LEU A 84 0.98 -5.19 -7.46
C LEU A 84 2.29 -4.59 -7.95
N TRP A 85 3.41 -5.16 -7.48
CA TRP A 85 4.73 -4.77 -7.95
C TRP A 85 4.89 -4.99 -9.45
N THR A 86 4.26 -6.04 -9.99
CA THR A 86 4.22 -6.36 -11.43
C THR A 86 3.49 -5.32 -12.28
N ASP A 87 2.57 -4.58 -11.65
CA ASP A 87 1.75 -3.56 -12.33
C ASP A 87 2.45 -2.19 -12.34
N LEU A 88 3.65 -2.08 -11.75
CA LEU A 88 4.46 -0.87 -11.81
C LEU A 88 5.18 -0.80 -13.17
N TYR A 89 5.21 0.41 -13.73
CA TYR A 89 5.94 0.71 -14.96
C TYR A 89 7.29 1.36 -14.67
N THR A 90 7.31 2.36 -13.78
CA THR A 90 8.53 3.06 -13.39
C THR A 90 8.54 3.31 -11.89
N VAL A 91 9.67 3.03 -11.24
CA VAL A 91 9.91 3.30 -9.83
C VAL A 91 11.07 4.28 -9.72
N GLY A 92 10.77 5.54 -9.44
CA GLY A 92 11.73 6.60 -9.23
C GLY A 92 11.66 7.16 -7.81
N THR A 93 12.66 7.95 -7.43
CA THR A 93 12.80 8.50 -6.06
C THR A 93 11.64 9.41 -5.63
N HIS A 94 11.02 10.12 -6.58
CA HIS A 94 9.94 11.06 -6.30
C HIS A 94 8.64 10.73 -7.03
N ARG A 95 8.68 9.76 -7.94
CA ARG A 95 7.58 9.44 -8.83
C ARG A 95 7.54 7.95 -9.12
N ILE A 96 6.37 7.35 -8.89
CA ILE A 96 6.06 5.99 -9.31
C ILE A 96 4.92 6.07 -10.33
N THR A 97 5.05 5.33 -11.42
CA THR A 97 4.02 5.24 -12.47
C THR A 97 3.53 3.80 -12.55
N VAL A 98 2.22 3.61 -12.50
CA VAL A 98 1.58 2.31 -12.75
C VAL A 98 1.29 2.13 -14.24
N ARG A 99 1.30 0.88 -14.68
CA ARG A 99 0.94 0.50 -16.05
C ARG A 99 -0.51 0.86 -16.35
N ASP A 100 -0.81 1.00 -17.64
CA ASP A 100 -2.21 1.04 -18.05
C ASP A 100 -2.89 -0.32 -17.75
N GLY A 101 -4.16 -0.28 -17.40
CA GLY A 101 -4.91 -1.47 -16.97
C GLY A 101 -4.51 -2.05 -15.60
N TYR A 102 -3.72 -1.31 -14.79
CA TYR A 102 -3.38 -1.75 -13.44
C TYR A 102 -4.63 -2.04 -12.59
N ARG A 103 -4.51 -3.01 -11.67
CA ARG A 103 -5.63 -3.40 -10.82
C ARG A 103 -5.50 -2.79 -9.43
N ARG A 104 -6.63 -2.33 -8.90
CA ARG A 104 -6.76 -1.85 -7.51
C ARG A 104 -7.29 -2.99 -6.66
N TYR A 105 -6.44 -3.55 -5.83
CA TYR A 105 -6.81 -4.57 -4.85
C TYR A 105 -7.19 -3.92 -3.52
N ALA A 106 -7.97 -4.64 -2.70
CA ALA A 106 -8.30 -4.18 -1.36
C ALA A 106 -7.01 -4.04 -0.52
N ALA A 107 -6.82 -2.87 0.07
CA ALA A 107 -5.67 -2.58 0.93
C ALA A 107 -5.78 -3.22 2.32
N LEU A 108 -6.89 -3.86 2.67
CA LEU A 108 -7.05 -4.57 3.95
C LEU A 108 -6.55 -6.01 3.82
N LEU A 109 -5.77 -6.47 4.80
CA LEU A 109 -5.47 -7.89 4.96
C LEU A 109 -6.65 -8.54 5.69
N ARG A 110 -7.35 -9.49 5.04
CA ARG A 110 -8.31 -10.34 5.75
C ARG A 110 -7.54 -11.46 6.41
N THR A 111 -7.46 -11.43 7.74
CA THR A 111 -7.01 -12.58 8.52
C THR A 111 -8.11 -13.64 8.45
N ARG A 112 -7.74 -14.88 8.10
CA ARG A 112 -8.62 -16.04 8.23
C ARG A 112 -8.61 -16.56 9.66
#